data_AF-A0A8T6WK16-F1
#
_entry.id   AF-A0A8T6WK16-F1
#
_cell.length_a   1.000
_cell.length_b   1.000
_cell.length_c   1.000
_cell.angle_alpha   90.00
_cell.angle_beta   90.00
_cell.angle_gamma   90.00
#
_symmetry.space_group_name_H-M   'P 1'
#
loop_
_entity.id
_entity.type
_entity.pdbx_description
1 polymer ?
#
loop_
_entity_poly.entity_id
_entity_poly.type
_entity_poly.pdbx_seq_one_letter_code
_entity_poly.pdbx_strand_id
1 'polypeptide(L)'
;MTVHPRTSCPNRCVYCYVQDLGLDFRDAKPSRLSGEELVFSLVSNPWFLPGRMGTFLAFGSLCDPFHPSCVEKTIDFMVAVAGKLKNPCQFSTKMYLSEKTVERLSKIDGLSLSPLITITSLEKAHLLEPHASPPEKRMESISHLKAAGFKPLLFLRPIIPGVTDQEIDHILRRAKKAGAVGVVFGSLKVSQNILARLEQTGIDLKTTLKEENLSLEGDKLVPIPTIEFKKKAVHTAKERGLIPFLSTCCANAYTAQVPCMSLCWTTHFCTQCPNNCPHKIPDIPKEGIARTIRFLSRREPKRIRLEDQKITVYLPDSRRTKNVRKHGHMLQVAARKRVKIAQVRAFR
;
A
#
# COMPACT_ATOMS: atom_id res chain seq x y z
N MET A 1 0.61 -6.53 -3.96
CA MET A 1 0.28 -7.75 -3.20
C MET A 1 0.75 -7.58 -1.76
N THR A 2 0.04 -8.16 -0.81
CA THR A 2 0.40 -8.08 0.61
C THR A 2 1.18 -9.33 1.03
N VAL A 3 2.17 -9.15 1.91
CA VAL A 3 2.98 -10.21 2.49
C VAL A 3 2.85 -10.11 3.99
N HIS A 4 2.57 -11.24 4.63
CA HIS A 4 2.25 -11.32 6.05
C HIS A 4 3.27 -12.21 6.77
N PRO A 5 4.23 -11.62 7.50
CA PRO A 5 5.16 -12.39 8.35
C PRO A 5 4.46 -13.04 9.56
N ARG A 6 3.17 -12.75 9.76
CA ARG A 6 2.33 -13.23 10.87
C ARG A 6 0.84 -13.15 10.48
N THR A 7 0.01 -14.02 11.06
CA THR A 7 -1.43 -14.19 10.70
C THR A 7 -2.40 -13.12 11.25
N SER A 8 -2.08 -12.43 12.34
CA SER A 8 -2.99 -11.47 13.02
C SER A 8 -2.23 -10.26 13.59
N CYS A 9 -2.67 -9.50 14.60
CA CYS A 9 -1.92 -8.39 15.21
C CYS A 9 -2.11 -8.18 16.73
N PRO A 10 -1.08 -8.29 17.61
CA PRO A 10 -1.22 -8.12 19.06
C PRO A 10 -1.39 -6.65 19.48
N ASN A 11 -1.24 -5.71 18.55
CA ASN A 11 -1.32 -4.28 18.86
C ASN A 11 -2.73 -3.84 19.31
N ARG A 12 -3.77 -4.60 18.94
CA ARG A 12 -5.19 -4.40 19.31
C ARG A 12 -5.67 -2.95 19.16
N CYS A 13 -5.29 -2.29 18.08
CA CYS A 13 -5.76 -0.92 17.84
C CYS A 13 -7.30 -0.91 17.78
N VAL A 14 -7.92 0.06 18.44
CA VAL A 14 -9.37 0.16 18.61
C VAL A 14 -10.10 0.24 17.26
N TYR A 15 -9.49 0.95 16.31
CA TYR A 15 -9.98 1.12 14.94
C TYR A 15 -9.58 -0.02 13.96
N CYS A 16 -8.94 -1.09 14.45
CA CYS A 16 -8.38 -2.13 13.57
C CYS A 16 -9.49 -2.90 12.85
N TYR A 17 -9.37 -3.02 11.52
CA TYR A 17 -10.32 -3.77 10.70
C TYR A 17 -10.04 -5.28 10.66
N VAL A 18 -8.88 -5.74 11.14
CA VAL A 18 -8.43 -7.13 10.98
C VAL A 18 -9.37 -8.12 11.68
N GLN A 19 -9.94 -7.75 12.84
CA GLN A 19 -10.91 -8.59 13.54
C GLN A 19 -12.19 -8.78 12.73
N ASP A 20 -12.64 -7.72 12.05
CA ASP A 20 -13.84 -7.73 11.22
C ASP A 20 -13.61 -8.49 9.89
N LEU A 21 -12.37 -8.91 9.61
CA LEU A 21 -12.06 -9.88 8.55
C LEU A 21 -12.03 -11.33 9.07
N GLY A 22 -12.44 -11.57 10.31
CA GLY A 22 -12.48 -12.89 10.94
C GLY A 22 -11.15 -13.36 11.56
N LEU A 23 -10.17 -12.46 11.73
CA LEU A 23 -8.86 -12.82 12.30
C LEU A 23 -8.77 -12.47 13.79
N ASP A 24 -8.62 -13.50 14.63
CA ASP A 24 -8.48 -13.34 16.08
C ASP A 24 -7.03 -12.91 16.44
N PHE A 25 -6.90 -11.92 17.33
CA PHE A 25 -5.60 -11.48 17.86
C PHE A 25 -4.92 -12.54 18.73
N ARG A 26 -5.66 -13.48 19.31
CA ARG A 26 -5.13 -14.59 20.11
C ARG A 26 -4.38 -15.61 19.26
N ASP A 27 -4.67 -15.72 17.97
CA ASP A 27 -3.99 -16.64 17.04
C ASP A 27 -2.84 -15.98 16.26
N ALA A 28 -2.17 -15.03 16.91
CA ALA A 28 -1.08 -14.23 16.36
C ALA A 28 0.22 -15.05 16.21
N LYS A 29 0.33 -15.89 15.17
CA LYS A 29 1.48 -16.78 14.95
C LYS A 29 2.34 -16.36 13.76
N PRO A 30 3.69 -16.37 13.90
CA PRO A 30 4.59 -16.11 12.78
C PRO A 30 4.31 -17.05 11.60
N SER A 31 4.54 -16.56 10.39
CA SER A 31 4.46 -17.38 9.20
C SER A 31 5.44 -18.54 9.31
N ARG A 32 4.98 -19.74 8.95
CA ARG A 32 5.81 -20.95 8.90
C ARG A 32 6.72 -20.98 7.67
N LEU A 33 6.43 -20.16 6.66
CA LEU A 33 7.23 -20.09 5.45
C LEU A 33 8.63 -19.55 5.77
N SER A 34 9.66 -20.10 5.14
CA SER A 34 10.95 -19.45 4.96
C SER A 34 10.88 -18.33 3.92
N GLY A 35 11.91 -17.49 3.84
CA GLY A 35 12.03 -16.51 2.76
C GLY A 35 11.99 -17.14 1.37
N GLU A 36 12.59 -18.32 1.18
CA GLU A 36 12.58 -19.02 -0.11
C GLU A 36 11.19 -19.58 -0.46
N GLU A 37 10.49 -20.16 0.51
CA GLU A 37 9.12 -20.66 0.32
C GLU A 37 8.15 -19.50 0.04
N LEU A 38 8.36 -18.34 0.65
CA LEU A 38 7.64 -17.12 0.29
C LEU A 38 7.90 -16.75 -1.18
N VAL A 39 9.16 -16.71 -1.60
CA VAL A 39 9.52 -16.40 -3.00
C VAL A 39 8.84 -17.37 -3.95
N PHE A 40 8.86 -18.67 -3.66
CA PHE A 40 8.16 -19.70 -4.43
C PHE A 40 6.64 -19.45 -4.49
N SER A 41 6.04 -19.11 -3.36
CA SER A 41 4.61 -18.78 -3.26
C SER A 41 4.24 -17.54 -4.09
N LEU A 42 5.10 -16.53 -4.10
CA LEU A 42 4.92 -15.31 -4.90
C LEU A 42 4.98 -15.62 -6.39
N VAL A 43 6.02 -16.32 -6.86
CA VAL A 43 6.18 -16.62 -8.31
C VAL A 43 5.14 -17.62 -8.82
N SER A 44 4.62 -18.47 -7.94
CA SER A 44 3.50 -19.38 -8.27
C SER A 44 2.15 -18.67 -8.36
N ASN A 45 2.06 -17.42 -7.88
CA ASN A 45 0.83 -16.65 -7.95
C ASN A 45 0.63 -16.05 -9.36
N PRO A 46 -0.47 -16.37 -10.07
CA PRO A 46 -0.72 -15.86 -11.43
C PRO A 46 -0.89 -14.33 -11.52
N TRP A 47 -1.04 -13.65 -10.38
CA TRP A 47 -1.19 -12.20 -10.25
C TRP A 47 0.09 -11.50 -9.77
N PHE A 48 1.22 -12.21 -9.75
CA PHE A 48 2.51 -11.66 -9.39
C PHE A 48 3.41 -11.48 -10.61
N LEU A 49 3.99 -10.30 -10.74
CA LEU A 49 5.01 -10.00 -11.73
C LEU A 49 6.33 -9.77 -10.98
N PRO A 50 7.38 -10.58 -11.18
CA PRO A 50 8.67 -10.35 -10.56
C PRO A 50 9.40 -9.15 -11.17
N GLY A 51 10.41 -8.64 -10.45
CA GLY A 51 11.32 -7.61 -10.93
C GLY A 51 10.98 -6.20 -10.45
N ARG A 52 11.91 -5.27 -10.71
CA ARG A 52 11.83 -3.85 -10.30
C ARG A 52 10.58 -3.14 -10.82
N MET A 53 10.13 -3.47 -12.03
CA MET A 53 8.90 -2.95 -12.64
C MET A 53 7.66 -3.82 -12.35
N GLY A 54 7.82 -4.85 -11.54
CA GLY A 54 6.81 -5.83 -11.22
C GLY A 54 5.75 -5.36 -10.22
N THR A 55 5.13 -6.34 -9.57
CA THR A 55 4.12 -6.17 -8.53
C THR A 55 4.76 -5.59 -7.26
N PHE A 56 4.17 -4.53 -6.70
CA PHE A 56 4.64 -3.99 -5.43
C PHE A 56 4.25 -4.89 -4.26
N LEU A 57 5.17 -5.09 -3.32
CA LEU A 57 4.98 -5.92 -2.13
C LEU A 57 4.79 -5.05 -0.89
N ALA A 58 3.72 -5.29 -0.14
CA ALA A 58 3.41 -4.58 1.09
C ALA A 58 3.44 -5.51 2.29
N PHE A 59 4.41 -5.28 3.17
CA PHE A 59 4.56 -6.00 4.43
C PHE A 59 3.70 -5.35 5.50
N GLY A 60 2.86 -6.15 6.15
CA GLY A 60 2.16 -5.71 7.35
C GLY A 60 0.75 -5.14 7.16
N SER A 61 -0.08 -5.72 6.27
CA SER A 61 -1.48 -5.30 6.12
C SER A 61 -2.49 -6.06 7.00
N LEU A 62 -2.12 -7.20 7.58
CA LEU A 62 -2.94 -7.95 8.56
C LEU A 62 -2.24 -8.07 9.92
N CYS A 63 -1.00 -7.59 9.99
CA CYS A 63 -0.11 -7.72 11.12
C CYS A 63 0.86 -6.54 11.13
N ASP A 64 1.42 -6.19 12.29
CA ASP A 64 2.60 -5.33 12.32
C ASP A 64 3.85 -6.17 12.01
N PRO A 65 4.62 -5.85 10.95
CA PRO A 65 5.73 -6.68 10.51
C PRO A 65 6.95 -6.54 11.43
N PHE A 66 7.01 -5.50 12.25
CA PHE A 66 8.11 -5.28 13.21
C PHE A 66 7.70 -5.51 14.65
N HIS A 67 6.56 -6.19 14.87
CA HIS A 67 6.25 -6.71 16.20
C HIS A 67 7.36 -7.68 16.65
N PRO A 68 7.80 -7.66 17.94
CA PRO A 68 8.90 -8.50 18.43
C PRO A 68 8.73 -9.99 18.10
N SER A 69 7.49 -10.48 18.08
CA SER A 69 7.20 -11.88 17.77
C SER A 69 7.45 -12.30 16.31
N CYS A 70 7.64 -11.38 15.36
CA CYS A 70 7.83 -11.74 13.95
C CYS A 70 8.88 -10.92 13.20
N VAL A 71 9.66 -10.07 13.87
CA VAL A 71 10.68 -9.22 13.22
C VAL A 71 11.71 -10.04 12.44
N GLU A 72 12.15 -11.18 12.98
CA GLU A 72 13.10 -12.08 12.29
C GLU A 72 12.51 -12.65 11.00
N LYS A 73 11.23 -13.01 11.02
CA LYS A 73 10.51 -13.52 9.83
C LYS A 73 10.36 -12.44 8.77
N THR A 74 10.11 -11.19 9.17
CA THR A 74 10.06 -10.05 8.24
C THR A 74 11.39 -9.83 7.54
N ILE A 75 12.51 -9.88 8.28
CA ILE A 75 13.84 -9.67 7.73
C ILE A 75 14.21 -10.83 6.78
N ASP A 76 13.97 -12.08 7.16
CA ASP A 76 14.11 -13.28 6.30
C ASP A 76 13.38 -13.09 4.96
N PHE A 77 12.12 -12.66 5.01
CA PHE A 77 11.32 -12.40 3.81
C PHE A 77 11.89 -11.25 2.95
N MET A 78 12.33 -10.16 3.57
CA MET A 78 12.92 -9.02 2.83
C MET A 78 14.23 -9.41 2.15
N VAL A 79 15.08 -10.20 2.81
CA VAL A 79 16.33 -10.73 2.24
C VAL A 79 16.03 -11.59 1.02
N ALA A 80 15.11 -12.55 1.13
CA ALA A 80 14.78 -13.44 0.01
C ALA A 80 14.18 -12.66 -1.18
N VAL A 81 13.28 -11.71 -0.93
CA VAL A 81 12.70 -10.87 -1.99
C VAL A 81 13.77 -10.00 -2.66
N ALA A 82 14.66 -9.37 -1.89
CA ALA A 82 15.71 -8.53 -2.44
C ALA A 82 16.71 -9.35 -3.29
N GLY A 83 17.12 -10.52 -2.81
CA GLY A 83 18.07 -11.39 -3.51
C GLY A 83 17.51 -12.07 -4.77
N LYS A 84 16.23 -12.45 -4.78
CA LYS A 84 15.65 -13.27 -5.86
C LYS A 84 14.71 -12.51 -6.81
N LEU A 85 13.98 -11.52 -6.29
CA LEU A 85 12.87 -10.90 -7.02
C LEU A 85 13.08 -9.42 -7.33
N LYS A 86 13.76 -8.67 -6.45
CA LYS A 86 14.06 -7.23 -6.57
C LYS A 86 12.80 -6.37 -6.78
N ASN A 87 11.64 -6.87 -6.36
CA ASN A 87 10.37 -6.14 -6.42
C ASN A 87 10.38 -4.97 -5.43
N PRO A 88 9.73 -3.84 -5.75
CA PRO A 88 9.55 -2.75 -4.81
C PRO A 88 8.77 -3.17 -3.56
N CYS A 89 9.38 -3.00 -2.40
CA CYS A 89 8.83 -3.34 -1.10
C CYS A 89 8.40 -2.08 -0.34
N GLN A 90 7.37 -2.23 0.48
CA GLN A 90 7.01 -1.26 1.50
C GLN A 90 6.62 -1.99 2.78
N PHE A 91 6.76 -1.35 3.92
CA PHE A 91 6.13 -1.83 5.16
C PHE A 91 5.35 -0.71 5.82
N SER A 92 4.38 -1.08 6.65
CA SER A 92 3.75 -0.16 7.60
C SER A 92 3.89 -0.70 9.01
N THR A 93 4.36 0.12 9.95
CA THR A 93 4.52 -0.27 11.35
C THR A 93 4.11 0.84 12.31
N LYS A 94 3.69 0.40 13.50
CA LYS A 94 3.49 1.20 14.72
C LYS A 94 4.51 0.85 15.80
N MET A 95 5.44 -0.06 15.51
CA MET A 95 6.49 -0.46 16.44
C MET A 95 7.70 0.45 16.32
N TYR A 96 8.41 0.61 17.42
CA TYR A 96 9.70 1.24 17.47
C TYR A 96 10.72 0.42 16.66
N LEU A 97 11.50 1.11 15.83
CA LEU A 97 12.61 0.55 15.08
C LEU A 97 13.90 1.08 15.68
N SER A 98 14.58 0.22 16.45
CA SER A 98 15.90 0.52 16.98
C SER A 98 16.92 0.76 15.86
N GLU A 99 18.00 1.49 16.16
CA GLU A 99 19.12 1.65 15.24
C GLU A 99 19.65 0.30 14.73
N LYS A 100 19.79 -0.70 15.61
CA LYS A 100 20.19 -2.07 15.24
C LYS A 100 19.23 -2.71 14.24
N THR A 101 17.92 -2.52 14.42
CA THR A 101 16.92 -3.04 13.47
C THR A 101 17.05 -2.35 12.11
N VAL A 102 17.21 -1.03 12.11
CA VAL A 102 17.37 -0.23 10.88
C VAL A 102 18.68 -0.57 10.16
N GLU A 103 19.78 -0.76 10.89
CA GLU A 103 21.07 -1.17 10.35
C GLU A 103 20.99 -2.54 9.67
N ARG A 104 20.25 -3.49 10.25
CA ARG A 104 19.99 -4.78 9.60
C ARG A 104 19.26 -4.63 8.28
N LEU A 105 18.29 -3.71 8.20
CA LEU A 105 17.56 -3.43 6.95
C LEU A 105 18.45 -2.75 5.91
N SER A 106 19.31 -1.82 6.31
CA SER A 106 20.19 -1.09 5.37
C SER A 106 21.27 -2.00 4.76
N LYS A 107 21.63 -3.09 5.45
CA LYS A 107 22.56 -4.11 4.97
C LYS A 107 21.95 -5.11 3.97
N ILE A 108 20.64 -5.06 3.70
CA ILE A 108 20.01 -5.95 2.71
C ILE A 108 20.25 -5.41 1.30
N ASP A 109 21.21 -6.00 0.60
CA ASP A 109 21.55 -5.60 -0.77
C ASP A 109 20.36 -5.75 -1.74
N GLY A 110 20.22 -4.80 -2.67
CA GLY A 110 19.15 -4.77 -3.67
C GLY A 110 17.74 -4.48 -3.12
N LEU A 111 17.59 -4.20 -1.82
CA LEU A 111 16.29 -3.94 -1.21
C LEU A 111 15.76 -2.53 -1.54
N SER A 112 14.77 -2.47 -2.42
CA SER A 112 13.98 -1.25 -2.63
C SER A 112 12.86 -1.15 -1.58
N LEU A 113 13.09 -0.43 -0.47
CA LEU A 113 12.15 -0.36 0.66
C LEU A 113 11.56 1.03 0.88
N SER A 114 10.23 1.12 0.95
CA SER A 114 9.48 2.31 1.38
C SER A 114 8.96 2.14 2.82
N PRO A 115 9.58 2.79 3.82
CA PRO A 115 9.14 2.73 5.22
C PRO A 115 7.92 3.63 5.45
N LEU A 116 6.82 3.07 5.98
CA LEU A 116 5.64 3.83 6.39
C LEU A 116 5.49 3.73 7.92
N ILE A 117 5.62 4.85 8.63
CA ILE A 117 5.54 4.90 10.09
C ILE A 117 4.21 5.51 10.52
N THR A 118 3.35 4.71 11.15
CA THR A 118 1.99 5.15 11.49
C THR A 118 1.98 6.01 12.75
N ILE A 119 1.43 7.21 12.63
CA ILE A 119 1.11 8.10 13.76
C ILE A 119 -0.26 8.70 13.48
N THR A 120 -1.25 8.32 14.30
CA THR A 120 -2.67 8.66 14.13
C THR A 120 -3.12 9.80 15.05
N SER A 121 -2.48 9.92 16.20
CA SER A 121 -2.67 10.95 17.22
C SER A 121 -1.38 11.01 18.05
N LEU A 122 -1.09 12.17 18.62
CA LEU A 122 -0.05 12.37 19.63
C LEU A 122 -0.64 12.25 21.03
N GLU A 123 -1.88 12.70 21.23
CA GLU A 123 -2.52 12.79 22.54
C GLU A 123 -3.28 11.51 22.92
N LYS A 124 -4.12 11.01 22.01
CA LYS A 124 -5.01 9.84 22.24
C LYS A 124 -4.38 8.52 21.81
N ALA A 125 -3.10 8.49 21.46
CA ALA A 125 -2.43 7.30 20.93
C ALA A 125 -2.53 6.08 21.87
N HIS A 126 -2.38 6.28 23.18
CA HIS A 126 -2.46 5.22 24.18
C HIS A 126 -3.86 4.60 24.29
N LEU A 127 -4.91 5.40 24.09
CA LEU A 127 -6.31 4.91 24.04
C LEU A 127 -6.57 4.16 22.74
N LEU A 128 -6.11 4.71 21.61
CA LEU A 128 -6.38 4.16 20.29
C LEU A 128 -5.55 2.90 19.97
N GLU A 129 -4.33 2.81 20.50
CA GLU A 129 -3.29 1.87 20.09
C GLU A 129 -2.51 1.34 21.30
N PRO A 130 -3.18 0.68 22.26
CA PRO A 130 -2.66 0.44 23.62
C PRO A 130 -1.40 -0.44 23.69
N HIS A 131 -1.15 -1.28 22.68
CA HIS A 131 0.02 -2.17 22.64
C HIS A 131 1.02 -1.80 21.55
N ALA A 132 0.84 -0.66 20.87
CA ALA A 132 1.82 -0.15 19.94
C ALA A 132 2.85 0.75 20.66
N SER A 133 3.99 1.01 20.03
CA SER A 133 4.98 1.93 20.62
C SER A 133 4.42 3.37 20.70
N PRO A 134 4.79 4.20 21.69
CA PRO A 134 4.35 5.58 21.77
C PRO A 134 4.72 6.40 20.52
N PRO A 135 3.96 7.46 20.15
CA PRO A 135 4.26 8.31 19.00
C PRO A 135 5.69 8.84 18.98
N GLU A 136 6.25 9.21 20.14
CA GLU A 136 7.62 9.69 20.31
C GLU A 136 8.64 8.66 19.81
N LYS A 137 8.47 7.39 20.20
CA LYS A 137 9.32 6.29 19.73
C LYS A 137 9.15 6.03 18.25
N ARG A 138 7.97 6.26 17.68
CA ARG A 138 7.76 6.15 16.23
C ARG A 138 8.43 7.30 15.48
N MET A 139 8.43 8.51 16.03
CA MET A 139 9.21 9.63 15.47
C MET A 139 10.71 9.32 15.54
N GLU A 140 11.19 8.70 16.61
CA GLU A 140 12.57 8.22 16.72
C GLU A 140 12.90 7.19 15.62
N SER A 141 11.99 6.26 15.30
CA SER A 141 12.13 5.36 14.16
C SER A 141 12.30 6.10 12.82
N ILE A 142 11.58 7.22 12.62
CA ILE A 142 11.72 8.05 11.42
C ILE A 142 13.14 8.63 11.36
N SER A 143 13.65 9.15 12.48
CA SER A 143 15.02 9.66 12.57
C SER A 143 16.06 8.58 12.26
N HIS A 144 15.95 7.38 12.84
CA HIS A 144 16.87 6.27 12.58
C HIS A 144 16.86 5.85 11.11
N LEU A 145 15.67 5.69 10.53
CA LEU A 145 15.52 5.35 9.11
C LEU A 145 16.14 6.42 8.22
N LYS A 146 15.93 7.71 8.54
CA LYS A 146 16.51 8.82 7.79
C LYS A 146 18.05 8.83 7.89
N ALA A 147 18.60 8.58 9.07
CA ALA A 147 20.04 8.52 9.31
C ALA A 147 20.70 7.37 8.52
N ALA A 148 20.02 6.23 8.40
CA ALA A 148 20.46 5.09 7.60
C ALA A 148 20.24 5.25 6.08
N GLY A 149 19.83 6.43 5.60
CA GLY A 149 19.67 6.72 4.17
C GLY A 149 18.34 6.31 3.55
N PHE A 150 17.39 5.78 4.34
CA PHE A 150 16.04 5.50 3.85
C PHE A 150 15.24 6.78 3.63
N LYS A 151 14.09 6.62 2.95
CA LYS A 151 13.09 7.67 2.71
C LYS A 151 11.85 7.40 3.57
N PRO A 152 11.90 7.58 4.91
CA PRO A 152 10.76 7.29 5.77
C PRO A 152 9.59 8.24 5.46
N LEU A 153 8.39 7.69 5.44
CA LEU A 153 7.16 8.46 5.29
C LEU A 153 6.29 8.33 6.52
N LEU A 154 5.65 9.43 6.90
CA LEU A 154 4.55 9.40 7.84
C LEU A 154 3.38 8.64 7.21
N PHE A 155 2.78 7.74 7.97
CA PHE A 155 1.58 7.02 7.56
C PHE A 155 0.39 7.45 8.41
N LEU A 156 -0.23 8.54 7.99
CA LEU A 156 -1.39 9.13 8.65
C LEU A 156 -2.65 8.40 8.16
N ARG A 157 -2.79 7.16 8.62
CA ARG A 157 -3.88 6.24 8.29
C ARG A 157 -4.19 5.34 9.49
N PRO A 158 -5.45 5.30 9.96
CA PRO A 158 -6.57 6.09 9.47
C PRO A 158 -6.52 7.57 9.89
N ILE A 159 -7.20 8.41 9.12
CA ILE A 159 -7.71 9.70 9.57
C ILE A 159 -8.99 9.42 10.34
N ILE A 160 -8.98 9.70 11.64
CA ILE A 160 -10.14 9.57 12.54
C ILE A 160 -10.74 10.98 12.74
N PRO A 161 -11.99 11.22 12.33
CA PRO A 161 -12.68 12.49 12.58
C PRO A 161 -12.75 12.84 14.07
N GLY A 162 -12.57 14.12 14.41
CA GLY A 162 -12.52 14.61 15.80
C GLY A 162 -11.28 14.19 16.58
N VAL A 163 -10.25 13.66 15.91
CA VAL A 163 -8.98 13.26 16.54
C VAL A 163 -7.81 13.61 15.61
N THR A 164 -7.61 12.79 14.57
CA THR A 164 -6.45 12.93 13.69
C THR A 164 -6.51 14.23 12.89
N ASP A 165 -7.71 14.66 12.54
CA ASP A 165 -7.99 15.89 11.81
C ASP A 165 -7.70 17.17 12.62
N GLN A 166 -7.88 17.12 13.94
CA GLN A 166 -7.56 18.23 14.85
C GLN A 166 -6.04 18.35 15.08
N GLU A 167 -5.31 17.24 15.08
CA GLU A 167 -3.88 17.20 15.39
C GLU A 167 -2.97 17.24 14.15
N ILE A 168 -3.54 17.21 12.94
CA ILE A 168 -2.79 16.95 11.70
C ILE A 168 -1.58 17.87 11.50
N ASP A 169 -1.74 19.19 11.68
CA ASP A 169 -0.65 20.14 11.47
C ASP A 169 0.50 19.89 12.45
N HIS A 170 0.19 19.57 13.71
CA HIS A 170 1.19 19.26 14.73
C HIS A 170 1.91 17.93 14.41
N ILE A 171 1.17 16.89 14.01
CA ILE A 171 1.74 15.61 13.57
C ILE A 171 2.67 15.80 12.37
N LEU A 172 2.24 16.56 11.35
CA LEU A 172 3.04 16.84 10.16
C LEU A 172 4.33 17.59 10.50
N ARG A 173 4.26 18.62 11.35
CA ARG A 173 5.45 19.37 11.82
C ARG A 173 6.44 18.46 12.54
N ARG A 174 5.97 17.64 13.49
CA ARG A 174 6.84 16.71 14.23
C ARG A 174 7.44 15.63 13.33
N ALA A 175 6.67 15.07 12.40
CA ALA A 175 7.16 14.07 11.46
C ALA A 175 8.21 14.66 10.50
N LYS A 176 7.99 15.88 10.01
CA LYS A 176 8.98 16.59 9.18
C LYS A 176 10.28 16.84 9.96
N LYS A 177 10.18 17.29 11.21
CA LYS A 177 11.33 17.50 12.11
C LYS A 177 12.12 16.21 12.36
N ALA A 178 11.43 15.07 12.48
CA ALA A 178 12.05 13.75 12.60
C ALA A 178 12.69 13.23 11.31
N GLY A 179 12.47 13.89 10.16
CA GLY A 179 13.10 13.52 8.89
C GLY A 179 12.20 12.78 7.90
N ALA A 180 10.88 12.75 8.12
CA ALA A 180 9.95 12.21 7.14
C ALA A 180 10.05 12.99 5.81
N VAL A 181 10.07 12.26 4.69
CA VAL A 181 10.14 12.86 3.34
C VAL A 181 8.76 13.16 2.76
N GLY A 182 7.73 12.52 3.30
CA GLY A 182 6.36 12.65 2.83
C GLY A 182 5.36 12.00 3.77
N VAL A 183 4.09 12.05 3.38
CA VAL A 183 2.97 11.54 4.15
C VAL A 183 1.99 10.80 3.26
N VAL A 184 1.54 9.63 3.71
CA VAL A 184 0.44 8.90 3.09
C VAL A 184 -0.83 9.07 3.92
N PHE A 185 -1.89 9.59 3.29
CA PHE A 185 -3.20 9.77 3.91
C PHE A 185 -4.13 8.60 3.60
N GLY A 186 -4.95 8.19 4.57
CA GLY A 186 -5.99 7.21 4.31
C GLY A 186 -7.19 7.34 5.25
N SER A 187 -8.40 7.14 4.72
CA SER A 187 -9.63 7.20 5.51
C SER A 187 -9.68 6.09 6.55
N LEU A 188 -10.36 6.37 7.66
CA LEU A 188 -10.95 5.33 8.49
C LEU A 188 -11.95 4.50 7.68
N LYS A 189 -11.91 3.19 7.88
CA LYS A 189 -12.99 2.28 7.52
C LYS A 189 -13.64 1.82 8.82
N VAL A 190 -14.95 1.87 8.87
CA VAL A 190 -15.73 1.61 10.08
C VAL A 190 -16.79 0.54 9.78
N SER A 191 -17.02 -0.31 10.78
CA SER A 191 -18.10 -1.28 10.88
C SER A 191 -18.85 -1.01 12.19
N GLN A 192 -19.94 -1.72 12.47
CA GLN A 192 -20.62 -1.60 13.77
C GLN A 192 -19.68 -1.97 14.93
N ASN A 193 -18.83 -2.99 14.74
CA ASN A 193 -17.87 -3.43 15.74
C ASN A 193 -16.78 -2.38 16.00
N ILE A 194 -16.24 -1.76 14.95
CA ILE A 194 -15.24 -0.68 15.10
C ILE A 194 -15.86 0.54 15.77
N LEU A 195 -17.09 0.90 15.38
CA LEU A 195 -17.80 2.04 15.98
C LEU A 195 -17.98 1.82 17.49
N ALA A 196 -18.47 0.65 17.91
CA ALA A 196 -18.64 0.32 19.32
C ALA A 196 -17.33 0.39 20.13
N ARG A 197 -16.20 -0.09 19.54
CA ARG A 197 -14.88 0.03 20.17
C ARG A 197 -14.42 1.49 20.29
N LEU A 198 -14.66 2.32 19.28
CA LEU A 198 -14.30 3.74 19.29
C LEU A 198 -15.12 4.52 20.33
N GLU A 199 -16.42 4.23 20.45
CA GLU A 199 -17.31 4.85 21.44
C GLU A 199 -16.81 4.59 22.88
N GLN A 200 -16.28 3.40 23.17
CA GLN A 200 -15.67 3.08 24.47
C GLN A 200 -14.44 3.93 24.81
N THR A 201 -13.82 4.55 23.80
CA THR A 201 -12.69 5.48 23.98
C THR A 201 -13.10 6.96 24.00
N GLY A 202 -14.41 7.24 24.03
CA GLY A 202 -14.94 8.61 23.98
C GLY A 202 -14.89 9.25 22.60
N ILE A 203 -14.76 8.44 21.53
CA ILE A 203 -14.80 8.92 20.15
C ILE A 203 -16.15 8.56 19.56
N ASP A 204 -17.02 9.57 19.42
CA ASP A 204 -18.33 9.44 18.80
C ASP A 204 -18.27 9.86 17.32
N LEU A 205 -18.66 8.94 16.43
CA LEU A 205 -18.72 9.18 14.99
C LEU A 205 -20.17 9.23 14.47
N LYS A 206 -21.21 9.15 15.31
CA LYS A 206 -22.62 9.12 14.88
C LYS A 206 -23.00 10.32 14.04
N THR A 207 -22.59 11.52 14.46
CA THR A 207 -22.83 12.76 13.70
C THR A 207 -22.16 12.69 12.33
N THR A 208 -20.89 12.28 12.28
CA THR A 208 -20.16 12.11 11.01
C THR A 208 -20.83 11.09 10.09
N LEU A 209 -21.30 9.95 10.62
CA LEU A 209 -21.99 8.94 9.82
C LEU A 209 -23.30 9.48 9.23
N LYS A 210 -24.05 10.29 10.01
CA LYS A 210 -25.29 10.92 9.56
C LYS A 210 -25.03 11.96 8.46
N GLU A 211 -24.02 12.82 8.65
CA GLU A 211 -23.64 13.85 7.67
C GLU A 211 -23.17 13.23 6.34
N GLU A 212 -22.44 12.12 6.41
CA GLU A 212 -21.94 11.39 5.24
C GLU A 212 -22.97 10.39 4.66
N ASN A 213 -24.19 10.34 5.23
CA ASN A 213 -25.26 9.42 4.84
C ASN A 213 -24.81 7.95 4.77
N LEU A 214 -24.08 7.49 5.79
CA LEU A 214 -23.52 6.13 5.86
C LEU A 214 -24.35 5.25 6.80
N SER A 215 -24.79 4.10 6.29
CA SER A 215 -25.34 3.01 7.09
C SER A 215 -24.29 1.92 7.33
N LEU A 216 -24.29 1.36 8.53
CA LEU A 216 -23.41 0.26 8.92
C LEU A 216 -24.23 -1.01 9.11
N GLU A 217 -23.74 -2.12 8.53
CA GLU A 217 -24.40 -3.43 8.57
C GLU A 217 -23.38 -4.48 9.05
N GLY A 218 -23.51 -4.94 10.29
CA GLY A 218 -22.62 -5.95 10.88
C GLY A 218 -21.13 -5.59 10.80
N ASP A 219 -20.34 -6.50 10.26
CA ASP A 219 -18.88 -6.41 10.09
C ASP A 219 -18.44 -5.73 8.78
N LYS A 220 -19.39 -5.32 7.94
CA LYS A 220 -19.09 -4.67 6.65
C LYS A 220 -18.34 -3.36 6.86
N LEU A 221 -17.11 -3.31 6.34
CA LEU A 221 -16.25 -2.14 6.42
C LEU A 221 -16.65 -1.07 5.40
N VAL A 222 -17.13 0.07 5.89
CA VAL A 222 -17.50 1.24 5.10
C VAL A 222 -16.43 2.33 5.27
N PRO A 223 -15.82 2.86 4.20
CA PRO A 223 -14.89 3.97 4.32
C PRO A 223 -15.63 5.26 4.66
N ILE A 224 -15.17 5.99 5.68
CA ILE A 224 -15.65 7.35 5.93
C ILE A 224 -15.04 8.26 4.85
N PRO A 225 -15.88 8.90 3.99
CA PRO A 225 -15.40 9.90 3.06
C PRO A 225 -14.74 11.02 3.85
N THR A 226 -13.50 11.35 3.49
CA THR A 226 -12.73 12.43 4.12
C THR A 226 -12.16 13.30 3.01
N ILE A 227 -13.01 13.65 2.03
CA ILE A 227 -12.58 14.27 0.77
C ILE A 227 -12.04 15.67 1.03
N GLU A 228 -12.84 16.55 1.61
CA GLU A 228 -12.43 17.93 1.92
C GLU A 228 -11.28 17.96 2.92
N PHE A 229 -11.34 17.08 3.92
CA PHE A 229 -10.24 16.93 4.86
C PHE A 229 -8.93 16.53 4.14
N LYS A 230 -8.96 15.53 3.25
CA LYS A 230 -7.77 15.11 2.49
C LYS A 230 -7.24 16.23 1.60
N LYS A 231 -8.10 17.05 0.99
CA LYS A 231 -7.66 18.21 0.21
C LYS A 231 -6.88 19.20 1.10
N LYS A 232 -7.43 19.56 2.26
CA LYS A 232 -6.76 20.41 3.24
C LYS A 232 -5.45 19.79 3.73
N ALA A 233 -5.47 18.50 4.09
CA ALA A 233 -4.30 17.73 4.52
C ALA A 233 -3.18 17.71 3.48
N VAL A 234 -3.52 17.55 2.20
CA VAL A 234 -2.58 17.61 1.07
C VAL A 234 -1.95 18.99 0.97
N HIS A 235 -2.74 20.05 1.13
CA HIS A 235 -2.24 21.43 1.11
C HIS A 235 -1.29 21.69 2.28
N THR A 236 -1.71 21.42 3.51
CA THR A 236 -0.89 21.57 4.72
C THR A 236 0.40 20.77 4.63
N ALA A 237 0.37 19.54 4.12
CA ALA A 237 1.59 18.75 3.94
C ALA A 237 2.61 19.43 3.01
N LYS A 238 2.14 20.04 1.90
CA LYS A 238 3.01 20.78 0.98
C LYS A 238 3.63 22.01 1.66
N GLU A 239 2.84 22.78 2.41
CA GLU A 239 3.33 23.94 3.17
C GLU A 239 4.40 23.54 4.20
N ARG A 240 4.30 22.34 4.78
CA ARG A 240 5.31 21.78 5.69
C ARG A 240 6.48 21.10 4.97
N GLY A 241 6.56 21.17 3.65
CA GLY A 241 7.64 20.58 2.86
C GLY A 241 7.65 19.05 2.88
N LEU A 242 6.48 18.42 3.04
CA LEU A 242 6.28 16.98 2.92
C LEU A 242 5.62 16.66 1.58
N ILE A 243 6.01 15.55 0.95
CA ILE A 243 5.36 15.06 -0.26
C ILE A 243 4.06 14.33 0.12
N PRO A 244 2.88 14.81 -0.29
CA PRO A 244 1.62 14.15 0.04
C PRO A 244 1.31 13.01 -0.94
N PHE A 245 0.79 11.90 -0.41
CA PHE A 245 0.33 10.75 -1.16
C PHE A 245 -1.07 10.33 -0.71
N LEU A 246 -1.95 10.02 -1.65
CA LEU A 246 -3.30 9.50 -1.37
C LEU A 246 -3.35 7.96 -1.35
N SER A 247 -2.26 7.29 -1.75
CA SER A 247 -2.13 5.84 -1.69
C SER A 247 -0.71 5.41 -1.31
N THR A 248 -0.60 4.25 -0.67
CA THR A 248 0.68 3.66 -0.29
C THR A 248 1.49 3.23 -1.52
N CYS A 249 0.84 2.79 -2.59
CA CYS A 249 1.53 2.41 -3.82
C CYS A 249 2.22 3.60 -4.50
N CYS A 250 1.70 4.83 -4.36
CA CYS A 250 2.39 6.03 -4.84
C CYS A 250 3.67 6.33 -4.04
N ALA A 251 3.63 6.16 -2.72
CA ALA A 251 4.83 6.30 -1.89
C ALA A 251 5.89 5.25 -2.25
N ASN A 252 5.49 3.99 -2.42
CA ASN A 252 6.41 2.92 -2.85
C ASN A 252 7.00 3.21 -4.25
N ALA A 253 6.17 3.64 -5.20
CA ALA A 253 6.62 4.06 -6.53
C ALA A 253 7.66 5.19 -6.48
N TYR A 254 7.43 6.20 -5.63
CA TYR A 254 8.37 7.30 -5.40
C TYR A 254 9.68 6.80 -4.80
N THR A 255 9.63 5.96 -3.77
CA THR A 255 10.85 5.43 -3.14
C THR A 255 11.66 4.57 -4.11
N ALA A 256 10.98 3.68 -4.83
CA ALA A 256 11.58 2.76 -5.79
C ALA A 256 11.96 3.41 -7.13
N GLN A 257 11.57 4.67 -7.38
CA GLN A 257 11.81 5.38 -8.64
C GLN A 257 11.30 4.62 -9.87
N VAL A 258 10.04 4.20 -9.82
CA VAL A 258 9.30 3.51 -10.89
C VAL A 258 7.91 4.12 -11.06
N PRO A 259 7.24 4.00 -12.22
CA PRO A 259 5.84 4.42 -12.35
C PRO A 259 4.93 3.64 -11.40
N CYS A 260 3.92 4.33 -10.86
CA CYS A 260 2.89 3.72 -10.02
C CYS A 260 2.09 2.65 -10.79
N MET A 261 1.90 1.47 -10.20
CA MET A 261 1.12 0.38 -10.80
C MET A 261 -0.36 0.71 -11.01
N SER A 262 -0.89 1.66 -10.23
CA SER A 262 -2.31 2.08 -10.27
C SER A 262 -2.61 3.13 -11.33
N LEU A 263 -1.61 3.60 -12.08
CA LEU A 263 -1.76 4.62 -13.12
C LEU A 263 -2.41 5.93 -12.63
N CYS A 264 -2.16 6.32 -11.37
CA CYS A 264 -2.84 7.46 -10.77
C CYS A 264 -2.64 8.78 -11.53
N TRP A 265 -1.55 8.94 -12.30
CA TRP A 265 -1.32 10.13 -13.13
C TRP A 265 -2.31 10.27 -14.30
N THR A 266 -3.02 9.19 -14.66
CA THR A 266 -4.07 9.22 -15.68
C THR A 266 -5.45 9.54 -15.07
N THR A 267 -5.51 9.94 -13.80
CA THR A 267 -6.74 10.23 -13.06
C THR A 267 -6.55 11.45 -12.16
N HIS A 268 -7.63 11.97 -11.59
CA HIS A 268 -7.60 13.05 -10.60
C HIS A 268 -7.04 12.63 -9.23
N PHE A 269 -6.57 11.39 -9.07
CA PHE A 269 -6.04 10.87 -7.82
C PHE A 269 -4.57 11.24 -7.57
N CYS A 270 -3.82 11.63 -8.61
CA CYS A 270 -2.41 11.97 -8.48
C CYS A 270 -2.20 13.30 -7.75
N THR A 271 -1.32 13.33 -6.76
CA THR A 271 -0.91 14.56 -6.04
C THR A 271 0.22 15.33 -6.74
N GLN A 272 0.65 14.87 -7.93
CA GLN A 272 1.79 15.40 -8.70
C GLN A 272 3.11 15.38 -7.91
N CYS A 273 3.38 14.25 -7.24
CA CYS A 273 4.65 14.06 -6.53
C CYS A 273 5.87 14.08 -7.47
N PRO A 274 7.09 14.35 -6.95
CA PRO A 274 8.33 14.43 -7.75
C PRO A 274 8.76 13.12 -8.45
N ASN A 275 8.05 12.01 -8.28
CA ASN A 275 8.41 10.76 -8.96
C ASN A 275 8.29 10.84 -10.49
N ASN A 276 7.47 11.76 -11.02
CA ASN A 276 7.30 11.98 -12.45
C ASN A 276 7.01 10.68 -13.26
N CYS A 277 5.97 9.94 -12.85
CA CYS A 277 5.63 8.62 -13.40
C CYS A 277 5.54 8.54 -14.95
N PRO A 278 4.94 9.54 -15.66
CA PRO A 278 4.78 9.46 -17.12
C PRO A 278 6.10 9.32 -17.89
N HIS A 279 7.20 9.85 -17.37
CA HIS A 279 8.52 9.82 -18.03
C HIS A 279 9.33 8.55 -17.74
N LYS A 280 8.78 7.64 -16.93
CA LYS A 280 9.43 6.38 -16.54
C LYS A 280 8.68 5.17 -17.08
N ILE A 281 7.71 5.37 -17.97
CA ILE A 281 6.93 4.30 -18.60
C ILE A 281 7.88 3.48 -19.49
N PRO A 282 7.93 2.15 -19.34
CA PRO A 282 8.78 1.32 -20.18
C PRO A 282 8.27 1.36 -21.62
N ASP A 283 9.21 1.40 -22.58
CA ASP A 283 8.86 1.12 -23.97
C ASP A 283 8.57 -0.37 -24.12
N ILE A 284 7.45 -0.70 -24.77
CA ILE A 284 6.99 -2.08 -24.92
C ILE A 284 6.65 -2.34 -26.38
N PRO A 285 7.42 -3.20 -27.05
CA PRO A 285 7.22 -3.51 -28.45
C PRO A 285 5.89 -4.24 -28.67
N LYS A 286 5.27 -4.00 -29.82
CA LYS A 286 4.00 -4.65 -30.22
C LYS A 286 4.15 -6.17 -30.23
N GLU A 287 5.31 -6.66 -30.63
CA GLU A 287 5.67 -8.08 -30.72
C GLU A 287 5.64 -8.73 -29.34
N GLY A 288 6.15 -8.03 -28.32
CA GLY A 288 6.11 -8.47 -26.93
C GLY A 288 4.67 -8.62 -26.44
N ILE A 289 3.83 -7.61 -26.68
CA ILE A 289 2.40 -7.66 -26.33
C ILE A 289 1.70 -8.81 -27.07
N ALA A 290 1.95 -8.97 -28.38
CA ALA A 290 1.36 -10.04 -29.17
C ALA A 290 1.75 -11.43 -28.64
N ARG A 291 3.03 -11.63 -28.28
CA ARG A 291 3.52 -12.87 -27.66
C ARG A 291 2.83 -13.15 -26.33
N THR A 292 2.71 -12.16 -25.44
CA THR A 292 2.03 -12.32 -24.15
C THR A 292 0.54 -12.65 -24.35
N ILE A 293 -0.13 -11.96 -25.26
CA ILE A 293 -1.55 -12.21 -25.57
C ILE A 293 -1.73 -13.61 -26.14
N ARG A 294 -0.87 -14.07 -27.05
CA ARG A 294 -0.87 -15.45 -27.54
C ARG A 294 -0.72 -16.46 -26.41
N PHE A 295 0.23 -16.23 -25.51
CA PHE A 295 0.47 -17.11 -24.38
C PHE A 295 -0.77 -17.24 -23.49
N LEU A 296 -1.40 -16.11 -23.13
CA LEU A 296 -2.57 -16.08 -22.25
C LEU A 296 -3.87 -16.56 -22.91
N SER A 297 -4.02 -16.35 -24.22
CA SER A 297 -5.27 -16.58 -24.94
C SER A 297 -5.27 -17.82 -25.84
N ARG A 298 -4.07 -18.33 -26.19
CA ARG A 298 -3.84 -19.27 -27.29
C ARG A 298 -4.43 -18.80 -28.63
N ARG A 299 -4.44 -17.48 -28.87
CA ARG A 299 -4.97 -16.83 -30.08
C ARG A 299 -4.06 -15.68 -30.53
N GLU A 300 -4.02 -15.45 -31.84
CA GLU A 300 -3.35 -14.29 -32.41
C GLU A 300 -4.22 -13.03 -32.25
N PRO A 301 -3.68 -11.91 -31.74
CA PRO A 301 -4.38 -10.63 -31.79
C PRO A 301 -4.57 -10.18 -33.24
N LYS A 302 -5.78 -9.74 -33.58
CA LYS A 302 -6.10 -9.22 -34.93
C LYS A 302 -5.49 -7.85 -35.17
N ARG A 303 -5.40 -7.04 -34.10
CA ARG A 303 -4.83 -5.70 -34.13
C ARG A 303 -4.37 -5.30 -32.74
N ILE A 304 -3.26 -4.57 -32.65
CA ILE A 304 -2.79 -3.93 -31.42
C ILE A 304 -2.63 -2.44 -31.70
N ARG A 305 -3.36 -1.61 -30.96
CA ARG A 305 -3.22 -0.15 -30.98
C ARG A 305 -2.46 0.28 -29.73
N LEU A 306 -1.32 0.94 -29.94
CA LEU A 306 -0.53 1.57 -28.89
C LEU A 306 -0.83 3.07 -28.89
N GLU A 307 -1.24 3.58 -27.75
CA GLU A 307 -1.43 5.00 -27.45
C GLU A 307 -0.54 5.34 -26.25
N ASP A 308 -0.36 6.62 -25.95
CA ASP A 308 0.55 7.09 -24.89
C ASP A 308 0.23 6.46 -23.53
N GLN A 309 -1.05 6.42 -23.16
CA GLN A 309 -1.50 5.92 -21.85
C GLN A 309 -2.30 4.62 -21.92
N LYS A 310 -2.49 4.05 -23.12
CA LYS A 310 -3.42 2.96 -23.34
C LYS A 310 -2.94 1.99 -24.41
N ILE A 311 -3.20 0.72 -24.18
CA ILE A 311 -3.00 -0.37 -25.14
C ILE A 311 -4.37 -0.99 -25.40
N THR A 312 -4.79 -1.03 -26.66
CA THR A 312 -6.01 -1.74 -27.06
C THR A 312 -5.65 -2.95 -27.90
N VAL A 313 -6.01 -4.13 -27.41
CA VAL A 313 -5.81 -5.41 -28.11
C VAL A 313 -7.16 -5.89 -28.62
N TYR A 314 -7.24 -6.12 -29.93
CA TYR A 314 -8.44 -6.64 -30.59
C TYR A 314 -8.29 -8.15 -30.78
N LEU A 315 -9.15 -8.91 -30.11
CA LEU A 315 -9.17 -10.37 -30.18
C LEU A 315 -10.49 -10.86 -30.81
N PRO A 316 -10.47 -12.01 -31.52
CA PRO A 316 -11.71 -12.65 -31.97
C PRO A 316 -12.66 -12.90 -30.80
N ASP A 317 -13.96 -12.78 -31.02
CA ASP A 317 -14.94 -13.10 -29.98
C ASP A 317 -14.93 -14.60 -29.62
N SER A 318 -14.59 -14.92 -28.37
CA SER A 318 -14.52 -16.31 -27.89
C SER A 318 -14.50 -16.40 -26.34
N ARG A 319 -14.79 -17.59 -25.79
CA ARG A 319 -14.64 -17.89 -24.35
C ARG A 319 -13.21 -17.62 -23.85
N ARG A 320 -12.20 -17.85 -24.69
CA ARG A 320 -10.78 -17.60 -24.36
C ARG A 320 -10.47 -16.10 -24.22
N THR A 321 -11.16 -15.24 -24.98
CA THR A 321 -11.03 -13.77 -24.87
C THR A 321 -11.49 -13.24 -23.51
N LYS A 322 -12.54 -13.85 -22.93
CA LYS A 322 -12.99 -13.53 -21.56
C LYS A 322 -11.92 -13.87 -20.51
N ASN A 323 -11.11 -14.92 -20.72
CA ASN A 323 -10.01 -15.27 -19.82
C ASN A 323 -8.84 -14.28 -19.89
N VAL A 324 -8.54 -13.69 -21.05
CA VAL A 324 -7.51 -12.65 -21.17
C VAL A 324 -7.89 -11.39 -20.39
N ARG A 325 -9.18 -11.01 -20.41
CA ARG A 325 -9.67 -9.87 -19.62
C ARG A 325 -9.36 -10.02 -18.14
N LYS A 326 -9.39 -11.24 -17.60
CA LYS A 326 -9.00 -11.51 -16.21
C LYS A 326 -7.56 -11.06 -15.94
N HIS A 327 -6.65 -11.22 -16.90
CA HIS A 327 -5.24 -10.82 -16.80
C HIS A 327 -4.98 -9.34 -17.15
N GLY A 328 -6.02 -8.54 -17.42
CA GLY A 328 -5.88 -7.14 -17.80
C GLY A 328 -5.11 -6.30 -16.78
N HIS A 329 -5.29 -6.59 -15.48
CA HIS A 329 -4.53 -5.92 -14.42
C HIS A 329 -3.03 -6.22 -14.50
N MET A 330 -2.65 -7.48 -14.74
CA MET A 330 -1.25 -7.88 -14.88
C MET A 330 -0.58 -7.22 -16.08
N LEU A 331 -1.29 -7.17 -17.21
CA LEU A 331 -0.79 -6.45 -18.39
C LEU A 331 -0.66 -4.95 -18.13
N GLN A 332 -1.58 -4.36 -17.37
CA GLN A 332 -1.50 -2.96 -16.96
C GLN A 332 -0.30 -2.71 -16.03
N VAL A 333 -0.02 -3.61 -15.09
CA VAL A 333 1.17 -3.56 -14.25
C VAL A 333 2.39 -3.62 -15.17
N ALA A 334 2.58 -4.70 -15.94
CA ALA A 334 3.71 -4.85 -16.84
C ALA A 334 3.92 -3.64 -17.76
N ALA A 335 2.82 -3.11 -18.32
CA ALA A 335 2.89 -2.05 -19.30
C ALA A 335 2.92 -0.64 -18.77
N ARG A 336 2.55 -0.43 -17.51
CA ARG A 336 2.28 0.89 -16.94
C ARG A 336 1.37 1.75 -17.84
N LYS A 337 0.44 1.10 -18.56
CA LYS A 337 -0.57 1.68 -19.45
C LYS A 337 -1.90 0.96 -19.23
N ARG A 338 -3.02 1.65 -19.45
CA ARG A 338 -4.35 1.02 -19.37
C ARG A 338 -4.48 -0.03 -20.47
N VAL A 339 -4.85 -1.26 -20.14
CA VAL A 339 -5.00 -2.33 -21.15
C VAL A 339 -6.47 -2.63 -21.37
N LYS A 340 -6.95 -2.45 -22.61
CA LYS A 340 -8.32 -2.78 -23.03
C LYS A 340 -8.29 -3.98 -23.99
N ILE A 341 -9.00 -5.05 -23.63
CA ILE A 341 -9.20 -6.21 -24.50
C ILE A 341 -10.57 -6.10 -25.18
N ALA A 342 -10.56 -5.68 -26.44
CA ALA A 342 -11.75 -5.53 -27.28
C ALA A 342 -12.04 -6.82 -28.06
N GLN A 343 -13.32 -7.18 -28.16
CA GLN A 343 -13.77 -8.25 -29.04
C GLN A 343 -14.06 -7.66 -30.41
N VAL A 344 -13.63 -8.36 -31.45
CA VAL A 344 -14.06 -8.12 -32.82
C VAL A 344 -14.78 -9.37 -33.32
N ARG A 345 -15.97 -9.18 -33.88
CA ARG A 345 -16.60 -10.23 -34.68
C ARG A 345 -15.66 -10.50 -35.85
N ALA A 346 -15.49 -11.77 -36.20
CA ALA A 346 -14.82 -12.09 -37.45
C ALA A 346 -15.60 -11.38 -38.56
N PHE A 347 -14.97 -10.43 -39.26
CA PHE A 347 -15.46 -10.08 -40.58
C PHE A 347 -15.37 -11.38 -41.38
N ARG A 348 -16.52 -11.82 -41.90
CA ARG A 348 -16.60 -12.97 -42.81
C ARG A 348 -15.83 -12.64 -44.08
#